data_AF-A0A958SVP4-F1
#
_entry.id   AF-A0A958SVP4-F1
#
_cell.length_a   1.000
_cell.length_b   1.000
_cell.length_c   1.000
_cell.angle_alpha   90.00
_cell.angle_beta   90.00
_cell.angle_gamma   90.00
#
_symmetry.space_group_name_H-M   'P 1'
#
loop_
_entity.id
_entity.type
_entity.pdbx_description
1 polymer ?
#
loop_
_entity_poly.entity_id
_entity_poly.type
_entity_poly.pdbx_seq_one_letter_code
_entity_poly.pdbx_strand_id
1 'polypeptide(L)'
;MKRFLVITVITSFLFSCGSKDRGELVGVQGKKWHPEKPYGMELVPGGAFIMGKSDDDLAGIQDAPSKTVTVSSFYMDATEITNAEYRQFVNWVRDSIIRTELAEMADLEGKTPGNGDIGDYAYLNNDLENTEELSPYDQYMIETYGTDQRKLNHDVDLVFDTQDYPDVLYAEVMDGMYLPPDESYNGQRTWDVRKFKFQYTYMDIQKAAKNRSLA
;
A
#
# COMPACT_ATOMS: atom_id res chain seq x y z
N MET A 1 63.19 -40.14 -2.28
CA MET A 1 63.20 -38.75 -1.78
C MET A 1 62.62 -37.73 -2.77
N LYS A 2 62.94 -37.78 -4.07
CA LYS A 2 62.40 -36.82 -5.08
C LYS A 2 60.87 -36.79 -5.20
N ARG A 3 60.17 -37.93 -5.06
CA ARG A 3 58.70 -38.01 -5.12
C ARG A 3 57.99 -37.35 -3.93
N PHE A 4 58.57 -37.43 -2.73
CA PHE A 4 58.02 -36.78 -1.54
C PHE A 4 58.17 -35.25 -1.60
N LEU A 5 59.27 -34.77 -2.18
CA LEU A 5 59.54 -33.34 -2.35
C LEU A 5 58.55 -32.68 -3.32
N VAL A 6 58.16 -33.38 -4.39
CA VAL A 6 57.13 -32.91 -5.33
C VAL A 6 55.75 -32.86 -4.66
N ILE A 7 55.41 -33.87 -3.85
CA ILE A 7 54.13 -33.90 -3.13
C ILE A 7 54.05 -32.74 -2.14
N THR A 8 55.10 -32.46 -1.36
CA THR A 8 55.09 -31.34 -0.40
C THR A 8 54.96 -29.97 -1.06
N VAL A 9 55.55 -29.78 -2.25
CA VAL A 9 55.42 -28.53 -3.01
C VAL A 9 54.00 -28.35 -3.57
N ILE A 10 53.38 -29.41 -4.06
CA ILE A 10 52.00 -29.36 -4.55
C ILE A 10 51.02 -29.06 -3.40
N THR A 11 51.23 -29.68 -2.23
CA THR A 11 50.42 -29.39 -1.05
C THR A 11 50.58 -27.96 -0.56
N SER A 12 51.80 -27.39 -0.60
CA SER A 12 52.00 -25.98 -0.22
C SER A 12 51.32 -24.99 -1.18
N PHE A 13 51.23 -25.32 -2.48
CA PHE A 13 50.51 -24.49 -3.44
C PHE A 13 48.99 -24.52 -3.23
N LEU A 14 48.41 -25.64 -2.77
CA LEU A 14 46.98 -25.74 -2.48
C LEU A 14 46.57 -24.94 -1.21
N PHE A 15 47.46 -24.79 -0.24
CA PHE A 15 47.21 -23.98 0.97
C PHE A 15 47.58 -22.49 0.81
N SER A 16 48.29 -22.12 -0.26
CA SER A 16 48.74 -20.74 -0.49
C SER A 16 47.64 -19.83 -1.09
N CYS A 17 46.50 -20.38 -1.51
CA CYS A 17 45.37 -19.58 -1.98
C CYS A 17 44.40 -19.30 -0.82
N GLY A 18 44.83 -18.45 0.10
CA GLY A 18 44.00 -17.87 1.15
C GLY A 18 43.71 -16.41 0.83
N SER A 19 42.72 -16.13 -0.02
CA SER A 19 42.24 -14.77 -0.23
C SER A 19 41.46 -14.29 1.02
N LYS A 20 42.19 -13.77 2.00
CA LYS A 20 41.64 -13.01 3.13
C LYS A 20 41.86 -11.51 2.93
N ASP A 21 41.62 -11.01 1.73
CA ASP A 21 41.32 -9.59 1.54
C ASP A 21 39.83 -9.37 1.83
N ARG A 22 39.48 -9.40 3.12
CA ARG A 22 38.24 -8.79 3.59
C ARG A 22 38.62 -7.39 4.05
N GLY A 23 38.60 -6.44 3.12
CA GLY A 23 38.61 -5.02 3.48
C GLY A 23 37.51 -4.75 4.51
N GLU A 24 37.74 -3.77 5.39
CA GLU A 24 36.93 -3.51 6.59
C GLU A 24 35.48 -3.04 6.33
N LEU A 25 35.00 -3.16 5.09
CA LEU A 25 33.59 -3.01 4.71
C LEU A 25 33.15 -4.23 3.90
N VAL A 26 32.83 -5.31 4.60
CA VAL A 26 32.02 -6.37 4.01
C VAL A 26 30.58 -5.86 3.97
N GLY A 27 30.11 -5.46 2.78
CA GLY A 27 28.74 -5.01 2.58
C GLY A 27 27.75 -6.04 3.14
N VAL A 28 26.64 -5.55 3.71
CA VAL A 28 25.59 -6.41 4.24
C VAL A 28 25.12 -7.33 3.11
N GLN A 29 25.18 -8.65 3.31
CA GLN A 29 24.68 -9.60 2.32
C GLN A 29 23.19 -9.30 2.11
N GLY A 30 22.86 -8.76 0.93
CA GLY A 30 21.47 -8.50 0.56
C GLY A 30 20.66 -9.79 0.66
N LYS A 31 19.49 -9.72 1.29
CA LYS A 31 18.55 -10.85 1.26
C LYS A 31 18.26 -11.18 -0.20
N LYS A 32 18.40 -12.46 -0.57
CA LYS A 32 17.93 -12.94 -1.87
C LYS A 32 16.42 -12.77 -1.90
N TRP A 33 15.95 -11.73 -2.60
CA TRP A 33 14.54 -11.48 -2.79
C TRP A 33 14.01 -12.40 -3.88
N HIS A 34 12.93 -13.12 -3.59
CA HIS A 34 12.20 -13.89 -4.57
C HIS A 34 10.82 -13.25 -4.65
N PRO A 35 10.43 -12.67 -5.80
CA PRO A 35 9.11 -12.11 -5.94
C PRO A 35 8.10 -13.26 -5.83
N GLU A 36 7.41 -13.33 -4.70
CA GLU A 36 6.29 -14.23 -4.54
C GLU A 36 5.15 -13.78 -5.47
N LYS A 37 4.47 -14.76 -6.04
CA LYS A 37 3.32 -14.53 -6.91
C LYS A 37 2.19 -13.90 -6.09
N PRO A 38 1.72 -12.69 -6.43
CA PRO A 38 0.57 -12.10 -5.75
C PRO A 38 -0.65 -13.01 -5.85
N TYR A 39 -1.47 -13.05 -4.80
CA TYR A 39 -2.67 -13.87 -4.77
C TYR A 39 -3.63 -13.46 -5.90
N GLY A 40 -4.20 -14.44 -6.62
CA GLY A 40 -5.14 -14.20 -7.70
C GLY A 40 -4.53 -13.73 -9.04
N MET A 41 -3.22 -13.47 -9.10
CA MET A 41 -2.53 -13.03 -10.32
C MET A 41 -1.69 -14.14 -10.95
N GLU A 42 -1.49 -14.13 -12.27
CA GLU A 42 -0.60 -15.01 -13.03
C GLU A 42 0.56 -14.24 -13.66
N LEU A 43 1.73 -14.88 -13.77
CA LEU A 43 2.89 -14.27 -14.42
C LEU A 43 2.71 -14.32 -15.94
N VAL A 44 2.61 -13.16 -16.58
CA VAL A 44 2.68 -13.02 -18.03
C VAL A 44 4.16 -12.95 -18.43
N PRO A 45 4.69 -13.92 -19.19
CA PRO A 45 6.08 -13.88 -19.62
C PRO A 45 6.30 -12.72 -20.59
N GLY A 46 7.45 -12.05 -20.46
CA GLY A 46 7.84 -11.00 -21.38
C GLY A 46 8.07 -11.55 -22.79
N GLY A 47 7.69 -10.77 -23.80
CA GLY A 47 7.76 -11.18 -25.19
C GLY A 47 7.33 -10.09 -26.16
N ALA A 48 7.42 -10.39 -27.45
CA ALA A 48 6.91 -9.54 -28.52
C ALA A 48 5.67 -10.19 -29.14
N PHE A 49 4.62 -9.41 -29.35
CA PHE A 49 3.41 -9.85 -30.04
C PHE A 49 2.89 -8.76 -30.97
N ILE A 50 2.07 -9.14 -31.95
CA ILE A 50 1.42 -8.19 -32.87
C ILE A 50 0.12 -7.75 -32.22
N MET A 51 0.04 -6.47 -31.85
CA MET A 51 -1.14 -5.83 -31.29
C MET A 51 -1.94 -5.15 -32.41
N GLY A 52 -3.26 -5.29 -32.40
CA GLY A 52 -4.16 -4.70 -33.40
C GLY A 52 -5.02 -5.74 -34.11
N LYS A 53 -5.75 -5.32 -35.14
CA LYS A 53 -6.72 -6.16 -35.83
C LYS A 53 -6.04 -7.31 -36.55
N SER A 54 -6.49 -8.54 -36.31
CA SER A 54 -6.06 -9.74 -37.06
C SER A 54 -6.93 -10.01 -38.29
N ASP A 55 -8.16 -9.48 -38.30
CA ASP A 55 -9.17 -9.68 -39.36
C ASP A 55 -9.32 -8.47 -40.28
N ASP A 56 -9.79 -8.75 -41.49
CA ASP A 56 -9.97 -7.78 -42.57
C ASP A 56 -11.07 -6.75 -42.22
N ASP A 57 -10.77 -5.47 -42.46
CA ASP A 57 -11.65 -4.36 -42.12
C ASP A 57 -12.61 -4.04 -43.27
N LEU A 58 -13.73 -4.77 -43.34
CA LEU A 58 -14.78 -4.58 -44.35
C LEU A 58 -15.30 -3.13 -44.44
N ALA A 59 -15.23 -2.36 -43.34
CA ALA A 59 -15.69 -0.99 -43.27
C ALA A 59 -14.58 0.05 -43.48
N GLY A 60 -13.31 -0.36 -43.59
CA GLY A 60 -12.16 0.53 -43.83
C GLY A 60 -11.94 1.62 -42.78
N ILE A 61 -12.41 1.41 -41.55
CA ILE A 61 -12.39 2.36 -40.44
C ILE A 61 -10.96 2.59 -39.91
N GLN A 62 -10.03 1.65 -40.15
CA GLN A 62 -8.61 1.73 -39.73
C GLN A 62 -8.40 1.99 -38.24
N ASP A 63 -9.34 1.58 -37.39
CA ASP A 63 -9.36 1.91 -35.96
C ASP A 63 -8.26 1.19 -35.15
N ALA A 64 -7.68 0.11 -35.68
CA ALA A 64 -6.67 -0.69 -34.98
C ALA A 64 -5.54 -1.18 -35.91
N PRO A 65 -4.58 -0.32 -36.28
CA PRO A 65 -3.43 -0.73 -37.10
C PRO A 65 -2.55 -1.75 -36.36
N SER A 66 -2.13 -2.81 -37.06
CA SER A 66 -1.25 -3.85 -36.53
C SER A 66 0.15 -3.31 -36.23
N LYS A 67 0.61 -3.43 -34.99
CA LYS A 67 1.95 -2.99 -34.55
C LYS A 67 2.60 -4.08 -33.70
N THR A 68 3.89 -4.31 -33.89
CA THR A 68 4.64 -5.21 -33.00
C THR A 68 5.01 -4.47 -31.71
N VAL A 69 4.56 -5.00 -30.58
CA VAL A 69 4.79 -4.43 -29.25
C VAL A 69 5.59 -5.44 -28.41
N THR A 70 6.63 -4.95 -27.74
CA THR A 70 7.42 -5.73 -26.78
C THR A 70 7.04 -5.30 -25.37
N VAL A 71 6.65 -6.26 -24.53
CA VAL A 71 6.25 -6.02 -23.15
C VAL A 71 7.14 -6.82 -22.20
N SER A 72 7.57 -6.18 -21.11
CA SER A 72 8.29 -6.83 -20.03
C SER A 72 7.40 -7.83 -19.30
N SER A 73 7.96 -8.79 -18.55
CA SER A 73 7.16 -9.68 -17.72
C SER A 73 6.43 -8.92 -16.61
N PHE A 74 5.14 -9.19 -16.41
CA PHE A 74 4.33 -8.58 -15.36
C PHE A 74 3.28 -9.57 -14.83
N TYR A 75 2.66 -9.25 -13.70
CA TYR A 75 1.56 -10.03 -13.14
C TYR A 75 0.22 -9.46 -13.62
N MET A 76 -0.71 -10.33 -13.99
CA MET A 76 -2.09 -9.98 -14.38
C MET A 76 -3.08 -10.82 -13.61
N ASP A 77 -4.22 -10.26 -13.22
CA ASP A 77 -5.29 -11.04 -12.58
C ASP A 77 -5.72 -12.23 -13.46
N ALA A 78 -5.86 -13.41 -12.86
CA ALA A 78 -6.22 -14.63 -13.58
C ALA A 78 -7.70 -14.61 -14.03
N THR A 79 -8.56 -13.87 -13.32
CA THR A 79 -9.97 -13.69 -13.60
C THR A 79 -10.35 -12.23 -13.45
N GLU A 80 -11.46 -11.81 -14.06
CA GLU A 80 -12.03 -10.49 -13.81
C GLU A 80 -12.43 -10.34 -12.33
N ILE A 81 -12.37 -9.11 -11.82
CA ILE A 81 -12.75 -8.79 -10.45
C ILE A 81 -14.22 -9.14 -10.22
N THR A 82 -14.47 -9.96 -9.21
CA THR A 82 -15.81 -10.39 -8.85
C THR A 82 -16.56 -9.28 -8.10
N ASN A 83 -17.89 -9.32 -8.17
CA ASN A 83 -18.74 -8.42 -7.39
C ASN A 83 -18.52 -8.54 -5.85
N ALA A 84 -17.94 -9.64 -5.37
CA ALA A 84 -17.62 -9.82 -3.96
C ALA A 84 -16.32 -9.07 -3.59
N GLU A 85 -15.27 -9.23 -4.40
CA GLU A 85 -13.99 -8.51 -4.23
C GLU A 85 -14.18 -7.01 -4.34
N TYR A 86 -14.97 -6.56 -5.33
CA TYR A 86 -15.27 -5.13 -5.46
C TYR A 86 -15.99 -4.56 -4.23
N ARG A 87 -16.90 -5.34 -3.60
CA ARG A 87 -17.55 -4.92 -2.35
C ARG A 87 -16.58 -4.83 -1.18
N GLN A 88 -15.61 -5.74 -1.07
CA GLN A 88 -14.58 -5.66 -0.04
C GLN A 88 -13.78 -4.36 -0.18
N PHE A 89 -13.38 -4.01 -1.40
CA PHE A 89 -12.72 -2.75 -1.68
C PHE A 89 -13.58 -1.54 -1.29
N VAL A 90 -14.85 -1.51 -1.70
CA VAL A 90 -15.76 -0.40 -1.38
C VAL A 90 -15.97 -0.27 0.14
N ASN A 91 -16.11 -1.38 0.87
CA ASN A 91 -16.22 -1.36 2.32
C ASN A 91 -14.95 -0.83 2.98
N TRP A 92 -13.77 -1.23 2.49
CA TRP A 92 -12.51 -0.72 3.00
C TRP A 92 -12.36 0.79 2.78
N VAL A 93 -12.72 1.28 1.59
CA VAL A 93 -12.72 2.72 1.28
C VAL A 93 -13.70 3.47 2.17
N ARG A 94 -14.93 2.97 2.31
CA ARG A 94 -15.94 3.54 3.20
C ARG A 94 -15.41 3.64 4.63
N ASP A 95 -14.89 2.55 5.16
CA ASP A 95 -14.43 2.47 6.55
C ASP A 95 -13.21 3.37 6.78
N SER A 96 -12.32 3.49 5.79
CA SER A 96 -11.19 4.41 5.85
C SER A 96 -11.65 5.87 5.91
N ILE A 97 -12.62 6.26 5.07
CA ILE A 97 -13.11 7.65 5.02
C ILE A 97 -13.88 7.99 6.29
N ILE A 98 -14.75 7.09 6.77
CA ILE A 98 -15.47 7.28 8.04
C ILE A 98 -14.48 7.51 9.18
N ARG A 99 -13.40 6.70 9.26
CA ARG A 99 -12.37 6.88 10.30
C ARG A 99 -11.68 8.24 10.20
N THR A 100 -11.39 8.72 8.99
CA THR A 100 -10.82 10.06 8.79
C THR A 100 -11.76 11.14 9.33
N GLU A 101 -13.02 11.12 8.94
CA GLU A 101 -14.01 12.12 9.36
C GLU A 101 -14.25 12.08 10.88
N LEU A 102 -14.29 10.87 11.48
CA LEU A 102 -14.40 10.71 12.93
C LEU A 102 -13.17 11.26 13.66
N ALA A 103 -11.97 10.98 13.15
CA ALA A 103 -10.72 11.47 13.74
C ALA A 103 -10.59 12.98 13.63
N GLU A 104 -11.03 13.58 12.51
CA GLU A 104 -11.10 15.04 12.34
C GLU A 104 -12.11 15.67 13.30
N MET A 105 -13.31 15.10 13.43
CA MET A 105 -14.31 15.60 14.38
C MET A 105 -13.83 15.51 15.83
N ALA A 106 -13.15 14.42 16.20
CA ALA A 106 -12.55 14.26 17.51
C ALA A 106 -11.46 15.31 17.77
N ASP A 107 -10.62 15.61 16.78
CA ASP A 107 -9.56 16.65 16.87
C ASP A 107 -10.17 18.06 17.03
N LEU A 108 -11.23 18.37 16.26
CA LEU A 108 -11.92 19.66 16.33
C LEU A 108 -12.56 19.92 17.70
N GLU A 109 -13.15 18.89 18.30
CA GLU A 109 -13.80 18.97 19.61
C GLU A 109 -12.84 18.70 20.78
N GLY A 110 -11.54 18.47 20.50
CA GLY A 110 -10.51 18.21 21.52
C GLY A 110 -10.77 16.94 22.33
N LYS A 111 -11.32 15.90 21.70
CA LYS A 111 -11.67 14.63 22.33
C LYS A 111 -10.48 13.68 22.33
N THR A 112 -10.19 13.10 23.49
CA THR A 112 -9.13 12.10 23.68
C THR A 112 -9.71 10.70 23.90
N PRO A 113 -8.96 9.64 23.55
CA PRO A 113 -9.40 8.26 23.78
C PRO A 113 -9.65 7.93 25.26
N GLY A 114 -10.57 7.01 25.54
CA GLY A 114 -10.77 6.41 26.86
C GLY A 114 -12.08 6.76 27.57
N ASN A 115 -12.90 7.64 26.98
CA ASN A 115 -14.21 8.01 27.53
C ASN A 115 -15.37 7.21 26.91
N GLY A 116 -15.11 6.31 25.95
CA GLY A 116 -16.15 5.57 25.23
C GLY A 116 -16.99 6.45 24.30
N ASP A 117 -16.44 7.60 23.89
CA ASP A 117 -17.05 8.57 22.97
C ASP A 117 -16.28 8.60 21.64
N ILE A 118 -16.57 9.58 20.77
CA ILE A 118 -15.86 9.73 19.50
C ILE A 118 -14.33 9.80 19.64
N GLY A 119 -13.82 10.17 20.83
CA GLY A 119 -12.39 10.24 21.13
C GLY A 119 -11.64 8.93 20.93
N ASP A 120 -12.31 7.77 21.01
CA ASP A 120 -11.69 6.47 20.74
C ASP A 120 -11.23 6.31 19.27
N TYR A 121 -11.80 7.11 18.35
CA TYR A 121 -11.45 7.15 16.93
C TYR A 121 -10.43 8.24 16.57
N ALA A 122 -9.92 9.00 17.55
CA ALA A 122 -8.90 10.01 17.33
C ALA A 122 -7.64 9.43 16.65
N TYR A 123 -6.85 10.30 15.99
CA TYR A 123 -5.59 9.86 15.38
C TYR A 123 -4.64 9.29 16.45
N LEU A 124 -3.87 8.26 16.11
CA LEU A 124 -2.92 7.63 17.05
C LEU A 124 -1.77 8.57 17.48
N ASN A 125 -1.54 9.65 16.72
CA ASN A 125 -0.52 10.66 16.98
C ASN A 125 -1.16 12.04 17.27
N ASN A 126 -2.37 12.10 17.82
CA ASN A 126 -3.13 13.36 17.98
C ASN A 126 -2.65 14.29 19.10
N ASP A 127 -1.69 13.88 19.92
CA ASP A 127 -1.30 14.65 21.09
C ASP A 127 -0.34 15.79 20.72
N LEU A 128 -0.90 16.85 20.13
CA LEU A 128 -0.25 18.15 20.01
C LEU A 128 -0.05 18.83 21.37
N GLU A 129 -0.80 18.43 22.41
CA GLU A 129 -0.69 18.99 23.76
C GLU A 129 0.24 18.19 24.69
N ASN A 130 0.46 16.89 24.43
CA ASN A 130 1.28 16.03 25.27
C ASN A 130 2.54 15.57 24.52
N THR A 131 3.50 16.50 24.38
CA THR A 131 4.81 16.29 23.74
C THR A 131 5.62 15.13 24.35
N GLU A 132 5.22 14.61 25.51
CA GLU A 132 5.91 13.55 26.23
C GLU A 132 5.71 12.14 25.62
N GLU A 133 4.66 11.92 24.82
CA GLU A 133 4.41 10.63 24.16
C GLU A 133 4.82 10.57 22.68
N LEU A 134 5.13 11.71 22.06
CA LEU A 134 5.56 11.77 20.67
C LEU A 134 7.04 11.36 20.52
N SER A 135 7.33 10.41 19.64
CA SER A 135 8.71 10.09 19.29
C SER A 135 9.38 11.32 18.65
N PRO A 136 10.70 11.56 18.88
CA PRO A 136 11.43 12.61 18.19
C PRO A 136 11.31 12.55 16.65
N TYR A 137 11.07 11.37 16.09
CA TYR A 137 10.78 11.19 14.68
C TYR A 137 9.40 11.72 14.28
N ASP A 138 8.37 11.43 15.08
CA ASP A 138 7.00 11.87 14.80
C ASP A 138 6.91 13.39 14.86
N GLN A 139 7.59 14.02 15.83
CA GLN A 139 7.69 15.47 15.90
C GLN A 139 8.35 16.07 14.65
N TYR A 140 9.49 15.53 14.21
CA TYR A 140 10.16 15.96 12.99
C TYR A 140 9.26 15.84 11.75
N MET A 141 8.51 14.74 11.64
CA MET A 141 7.62 14.49 10.51
C MET A 141 6.49 15.52 10.46
N ILE A 142 5.87 15.83 11.61
CA ILE A 142 4.83 16.87 11.71
C ILE A 142 5.38 18.25 11.38
N GLU A 143 6.55 18.62 11.91
CA GLU A 143 7.17 19.92 11.64
C GLU A 143 7.59 20.08 10.17
N THR A 144 8.06 19.00 9.54
CA THR A 144 8.60 19.04 8.16
C THR A 144 7.52 18.88 7.10
N TYR A 145 6.54 18.01 7.34
CA TYR A 145 5.54 17.59 6.35
C TYR A 145 4.09 17.95 6.74
N GLY A 146 3.88 18.55 7.91
CA GLY A 146 2.55 18.93 8.39
C GLY A 146 1.75 17.78 9.00
N THR A 147 0.46 18.03 9.21
CA THR A 147 -0.49 17.09 9.82
C THR A 147 -1.08 16.07 8.85
N ASP A 148 -0.72 16.16 7.57
CA ASP A 148 -1.27 15.32 6.50
C ASP A 148 -0.90 13.83 6.64
N GLN A 149 0.08 13.50 7.49
CA GLN A 149 0.56 12.12 7.72
C GLN A 149 0.10 11.52 9.06
N ARG A 150 -0.91 12.10 9.72
CA ARG A 150 -1.47 11.52 10.94
C ARG A 150 -2.04 10.12 10.66
N LYS A 151 -1.83 9.19 11.61
CA LYS A 151 -2.25 7.79 11.48
C LYS A 151 -3.64 7.60 12.07
N LEU A 152 -4.53 6.97 11.31
CA LEU A 152 -5.87 6.61 11.77
C LEU A 152 -5.81 5.44 12.76
N ASN A 153 -6.69 5.48 13.76
CA ASN A 153 -6.92 4.34 14.63
C ASN A 153 -7.77 3.29 13.91
N HIS A 154 -7.20 2.11 13.66
CA HIS A 154 -7.89 0.96 13.05
C HIS A 154 -8.27 -0.13 14.05
N ASP A 155 -7.91 0.03 15.33
CA ASP A 155 -8.10 -0.99 16.36
C ASP A 155 -9.53 -1.02 16.91
N VAL A 156 -10.24 0.10 16.83
CA VAL A 156 -11.64 0.24 17.27
C VAL A 156 -12.58 -0.04 16.10
N ASP A 157 -13.55 -0.93 16.28
CA ASP A 157 -14.54 -1.24 15.25
C ASP A 157 -15.53 -0.08 15.02
N LEU A 158 -15.97 0.09 13.77
CA LEU A 158 -16.99 1.08 13.43
C LEU A 158 -18.38 0.56 13.77
N VAL A 159 -19.19 1.41 14.41
CA VAL A 159 -20.60 1.13 14.70
C VAL A 159 -21.47 1.67 13.57
N PHE A 160 -22.32 0.81 13.02
CA PHE A 160 -23.25 1.19 11.94
C PHE A 160 -24.73 1.19 12.37
N ASP A 161 -25.08 0.55 13.50
CA ASP A 161 -26.44 0.64 14.04
C ASP A 161 -26.61 1.97 14.78
N THR A 162 -27.61 2.74 14.36
CA THR A 162 -27.94 4.05 14.95
C THR A 162 -28.29 3.99 16.43
N GLN A 163 -28.72 2.83 16.94
CA GLN A 163 -29.05 2.65 18.36
C GLN A 163 -27.81 2.50 19.23
N ASP A 164 -26.69 2.08 18.65
CA ASP A 164 -25.44 1.76 19.35
C ASP A 164 -24.39 2.86 19.19
N TYR A 165 -24.74 4.01 18.62
CA TYR A 165 -23.80 5.11 18.45
C TYR A 165 -23.30 5.63 19.80
N PRO A 166 -21.98 5.81 19.97
CA PRO A 166 -21.38 6.14 21.27
C PRO A 166 -21.78 7.55 21.75
N ASP A 167 -21.88 8.51 20.83
CA ASP A 167 -22.23 9.89 21.16
C ASP A 167 -22.90 10.63 19.98
N VAL A 168 -23.29 11.89 20.24
CA VAL A 168 -23.95 12.76 19.26
C VAL A 168 -23.00 13.15 18.11
N LEU A 169 -21.71 13.32 18.41
CA LEU A 169 -20.70 13.71 17.42
C LEU A 169 -20.46 12.58 16.41
N TYR A 170 -20.40 11.34 16.88
CA TYR A 170 -20.33 10.17 16.01
C TYR A 170 -21.57 10.08 15.13
N ALA A 171 -22.75 10.33 15.69
CA ALA A 171 -23.99 10.35 14.92
C ALA A 171 -23.98 11.42 13.81
N GLU A 172 -23.43 12.61 14.07
CA GLU A 172 -23.30 13.70 13.10
C GLU A 172 -22.39 13.34 11.93
N VAL A 173 -21.20 12.80 12.22
CA VAL A 173 -20.27 12.32 11.19
C VAL A 173 -20.92 11.24 10.34
N MET A 174 -21.55 10.26 10.99
CA MET A 174 -22.24 9.19 10.29
C MET A 174 -23.39 9.72 9.44
N ASP A 175 -24.17 10.68 9.93
CA ASP A 175 -25.27 11.30 9.17
C ASP A 175 -24.77 11.97 7.90
N GLY A 176 -23.64 12.69 7.99
CA GLY A 176 -22.97 13.27 6.85
C GLY A 176 -22.60 12.25 5.77
N MET A 177 -22.36 10.99 6.10
CA MET A 177 -21.94 9.97 5.12
C MET A 177 -23.09 9.40 4.28
N TYR A 178 -24.34 9.68 4.63
CA TYR A 178 -25.52 9.24 3.89
C TYR A 178 -26.03 10.31 2.94
N LEU A 179 -26.86 9.90 1.97
CA LEU A 179 -27.59 10.84 1.14
C LEU A 179 -28.54 11.68 2.01
N PRO A 180 -28.68 12.98 1.70
CA PRO A 180 -29.62 13.83 2.41
C PRO A 180 -31.06 13.30 2.23
N PRO A 181 -31.95 13.55 3.20
CA PRO A 181 -33.34 13.05 3.16
C PRO A 181 -34.08 13.40 1.87
N ASP A 182 -33.79 14.56 1.28
CA ASP A 182 -34.41 15.05 0.04
C ASP A 182 -33.98 14.26 -1.21
N GLU A 183 -32.80 13.63 -1.18
CA GLU A 183 -32.27 12.78 -2.26
C GLU A 183 -32.52 11.28 -2.00
N SER A 184 -32.93 10.92 -0.79
CA SER A 184 -33.23 9.53 -0.41
C SER A 184 -34.54 9.05 -1.04
N TYR A 185 -34.47 7.96 -1.80
CA TYR A 185 -35.65 7.27 -2.31
C TYR A 185 -36.13 6.23 -1.28
N ASN A 186 -37.44 6.20 -1.01
CA ASN A 186 -38.10 5.26 -0.07
C ASN A 186 -37.74 5.41 1.42
N GLY A 187 -37.14 6.54 1.83
CA GLY A 187 -36.77 6.78 3.24
C GLY A 187 -35.69 5.84 3.75
N GLN A 188 -34.96 5.16 2.86
CA GLN A 188 -33.83 4.31 3.22
C GLN A 188 -32.56 5.16 3.31
N ARG A 189 -31.81 5.01 4.41
CA ARG A 189 -30.48 5.62 4.55
C ARG A 189 -29.50 4.89 3.63
N THR A 190 -29.19 5.49 2.48
CA THR A 190 -28.21 4.99 1.52
C THR A 190 -26.96 5.84 1.54
N TRP A 191 -25.79 5.21 1.41
CA TRP A 191 -24.49 5.90 1.40
C TRP A 191 -24.37 6.91 0.25
N ASP A 192 -23.78 8.07 0.53
CA ASP A 192 -23.42 9.01 -0.52
C ASP A 192 -22.11 8.59 -1.19
N VAL A 193 -22.22 7.91 -2.33
CA VAL A 193 -21.08 7.43 -3.13
C VAL A 193 -20.19 8.56 -3.64
N ARG A 194 -20.68 9.81 -3.68
CA ARG A 194 -19.88 10.98 -4.12
C ARG A 194 -18.78 11.30 -3.11
N LYS A 195 -18.93 10.86 -1.86
CA LYS A 195 -17.93 11.02 -0.80
C LYS A 195 -16.83 9.96 -0.85
N PHE A 196 -17.02 8.85 -1.56
CA PHE A 196 -16.05 7.77 -1.64
C PHE A 196 -14.91 8.07 -2.61
N LYS A 197 -14.21 9.19 -2.37
CA LYS A 197 -13.04 9.60 -3.12
C LYS A 197 -11.80 9.06 -2.42
N PHE A 198 -11.19 8.04 -3.00
CA PHE A 198 -9.96 7.46 -2.49
C PHE A 198 -8.75 7.99 -3.24
N GLN A 199 -7.65 8.19 -2.52
CA GLN A 199 -6.33 8.39 -3.10
C GLN A 199 -5.53 7.11 -2.86
N TYR A 200 -4.79 6.67 -3.86
CA TYR A 200 -3.85 5.56 -3.71
C TYR A 200 -2.45 6.03 -4.08
N THR A 201 -1.47 5.51 -3.37
CA THR A 201 -0.05 5.66 -3.70
C THR A 201 0.51 4.27 -3.95
N TYR A 202 1.38 4.14 -4.94
CA TYR A 202 2.07 2.89 -5.23
C TYR A 202 3.56 3.15 -5.33
N MET A 203 4.35 2.20 -4.82
CA MET A 203 5.80 2.26 -4.86
C MET A 203 6.30 1.14 -5.78
N ASP A 204 7.01 1.51 -6.84
CA ASP A 204 7.72 0.54 -7.67
C ASP A 204 9.05 0.16 -7.00
N ILE A 205 9.00 -0.89 -6.18
CA ILE A 205 10.13 -1.38 -5.41
C ILE A 205 11.26 -1.87 -6.34
N GLN A 206 10.93 -2.44 -7.51
CA GLN A 206 11.95 -2.95 -8.44
C GLN A 206 12.73 -1.80 -9.09
N LYS A 207 12.03 -0.74 -9.51
CA LYS A 207 12.64 0.46 -10.05
C LYS A 207 13.44 1.19 -8.97
N ALA A 208 12.91 1.30 -7.75
CA ALA A 208 13.62 1.87 -6.61
C ALA A 208 14.93 1.12 -6.32
N ALA A 209 14.90 -0.22 -6.27
CA ALA A 209 16.07 -1.04 -6.01
C ALA A 209 17.13 -1.00 -7.13
N LYS A 210 16.71 -0.79 -8.38
CA LYS A 210 17.64 -0.63 -9.53
C LYS A 210 18.27 0.76 -9.59
N ASN A 211 17.69 1.76 -8.92
CA ASN A 211 18.20 3.12 -8.98
C ASN A 211 19.50 3.26 -8.15
N ARG A 212 20.63 3.32 -8.84
CA ARG A 212 21.97 3.46 -8.23
C ARG A 212 22.30 4.89 -7.81
N SER A 213 21.44 5.89 -8.06
CA SER A 213 21.71 7.28 -7.69
C SER A 213 21.59 7.57 -6.19
N LEU A 214 21.08 6.60 -5.42
CA LEU A 214 20.89 6.68 -3.96
C LEU A 214 21.95 5.88 -3.18
N ALA A 215 22.97 5.34 -3.87
CA ALA A 215 24.06 4.57 -3.30
C ALA A 215 25.41 5.29 -3.47
#